data_AF-A0A6L9ZVZ7-F1
#
_entry.id   AF-A0A6L9ZVZ7-F1
#
_cell.length_a   1.000
_cell.length_b   1.000
_cell.length_c   1.000
_cell.angle_alpha   90.00
_cell.angle_beta   90.00
_cell.angle_gamma   90.00
#
_symmetry.space_group_name_H-M   'P 1'
#
loop_
_entity.id
_entity.type
_entity.pdbx_description
1 polymer ?
#
loop_
_entity_poly.entity_id
_entity_poly.type
_entity_poly.pdbx_seq_one_letter_code
_entity_poly.pdbx_strand_id
1 'polypeptide(L)'
;MSNSNVKAKIYVFGAKPKQALLVPEIPIAVRNNCQSGQWVIGDTDYGSKISMTILKFSKFFGNLGQTINTLWGQIWFIAESGELPHGVLMVTYIKGRSLNDFNRLIASVQSQGVEPATGIFLPEFVKHSGQKPDENGVVKPINYYSLKWRWQERTDWSIIHQAAAVLSDENNLSRMIDLEGTRKMVCLDNLSAEETASLMVAHTNSDQNSSLLSVNVSDDKALPQGNESLAAALSS
;
A
#
# COMPACT_ATOMS: atom_id res chain seq x y z
N MET A 1 12.26 14.87 54.14
CA MET A 1 12.31 15.82 53.01
C MET A 1 11.46 15.23 51.90
N SER A 2 10.27 15.78 51.71
CA SER A 2 9.28 15.32 50.73
C SER A 2 9.48 15.99 49.37
N ASN A 3 8.87 15.35 48.37
CA ASN A 3 8.55 15.82 47.02
C ASN A 3 9.66 15.71 45.98
N SER A 4 9.88 14.47 45.53
CA SER A 4 10.19 14.24 44.12
C SER A 4 9.09 14.86 43.27
N ASN A 5 9.50 15.75 42.38
CA ASN A 5 8.66 16.52 41.49
C ASN A 5 8.08 15.56 40.42
N VAL A 6 7.10 14.73 40.77
CA VAL A 6 6.38 13.87 39.83
C VAL A 6 5.52 14.79 38.97
N LYS A 7 6.07 15.21 37.82
CA LYS A 7 5.30 15.93 36.80
C LYS A 7 4.04 15.13 36.50
N ALA A 8 2.88 15.76 36.67
CA ALA A 8 1.60 15.17 36.27
C ALA A 8 1.69 14.77 34.80
N LYS A 9 1.47 13.49 34.51
CA LYS A 9 1.44 12.97 33.14
C LYS A 9 0.02 13.10 32.61
N ILE A 10 -0.19 14.03 31.69
CA ILE A 10 -1.43 14.16 30.94
C ILE A 10 -1.30 13.30 29.68
N TYR A 11 -2.21 12.35 29.51
CA TYR A 11 -2.26 11.49 28.32
C TYR A 11 -3.39 11.96 27.40
N VAL A 12 -3.09 12.95 26.56
CA VAL A 12 -4.08 13.54 25.64
C VAL A 12 -4.56 12.51 24.60
N PHE A 13 -3.72 11.55 24.25
CA PHE A 13 -3.99 10.52 23.23
C PHE A 13 -3.95 9.09 23.80
N GLY A 14 -4.12 8.96 25.13
CA GLY A 14 -3.98 7.68 25.84
C GLY A 14 -2.53 7.29 26.13
N ALA A 15 -2.35 6.16 26.82
CA ALA A 15 -1.04 5.59 27.16
C ALA A 15 -0.88 4.24 26.45
N LYS A 16 0.19 4.08 25.66
CA LYS A 16 0.54 2.79 25.04
C LYS A 16 0.84 1.77 26.15
N PRO A 17 0.10 0.65 26.25
CA PRO A 17 0.48 -0.45 27.14
C PRO A 17 1.90 -0.91 26.82
N LYS A 18 2.71 -1.26 27.83
CA LYS A 18 4.15 -1.59 27.66
C LYS A 18 4.45 -2.68 26.63
N GLN A 19 3.46 -3.50 26.28
CA GLN A 19 3.57 -4.63 25.35
C GLN A 19 2.66 -4.50 24.12
N ALA A 20 1.92 -3.39 23.97
CA ALA A 20 0.98 -3.25 22.87
C ALA A 20 1.68 -2.68 21.64
N LEU A 21 1.41 -3.26 20.47
CA LEU A 21 1.70 -2.59 19.21
C LEU A 21 0.75 -1.42 19.02
N LEU A 22 1.25 -0.33 18.42
CA LEU A 22 0.41 0.80 18.05
C LEU A 22 -0.19 0.56 16.65
N VAL A 23 -1.52 0.48 16.57
CA VAL A 23 -2.25 0.54 15.30
C VAL A 23 -2.76 1.97 15.12
N PRO A 24 -2.11 2.78 14.26
CA PRO A 24 -2.49 4.18 14.12
C PRO A 24 -3.86 4.28 13.42
N GLU A 25 -4.64 5.30 13.76
CA GLU A 25 -5.91 5.57 13.08
C GLU A 25 -5.70 5.98 11.62
N ILE A 26 -4.62 6.72 11.37
CA ILE A 26 -4.18 7.10 10.03
C ILE A 26 -2.95 6.25 9.69
N PRO A 27 -2.95 5.50 8.57
CA PRO A 27 -1.82 4.68 8.17
C PRO A 27 -0.52 5.49 8.06
N ILE A 28 0.56 4.96 8.61
CA ILE A 28 1.89 5.52 8.43
C ILE A 28 2.49 4.93 7.16
N ALA A 29 2.41 5.69 6.07
CA ALA A 29 2.96 5.30 4.77
C ALA A 29 4.48 5.46 4.77
N VAL A 30 5.18 4.33 4.70
CA VAL A 30 6.63 4.25 4.52
C VAL A 30 6.90 4.13 3.03
N ARG A 31 7.59 5.12 2.46
CA ARG A 31 8.00 5.13 1.05
C ARG A 31 9.36 4.47 0.90
N ASN A 32 9.45 3.51 -0.01
CA ASN A 32 10.72 3.02 -0.53
C ASN A 32 11.22 3.99 -1.63
N ASN A 33 12.10 4.93 -1.26
CA ASN A 33 12.68 5.86 -2.20
C ASN A 33 13.68 5.15 -3.13
N CYS A 34 13.19 4.72 -4.28
CA CYS A 34 13.98 4.03 -5.29
C CYS A 34 15.01 4.92 -6.01
N GLN A 35 15.09 6.22 -5.73
CA GLN A 35 16.15 7.08 -6.28
C GLN A 35 17.39 7.06 -5.38
N SER A 36 17.21 7.12 -4.06
CA SER A 36 18.30 7.11 -3.08
C SER A 36 18.57 5.74 -2.45
N GLY A 37 17.64 4.78 -2.58
CA GLY A 37 17.75 3.46 -1.97
C GLY A 37 17.52 3.50 -0.45
N GLN A 38 16.52 4.26 0.00
CA GLN A 38 16.23 4.48 1.43
C GLN A 38 14.73 4.36 1.73
N TRP A 39 14.41 4.07 2.98
CA TRP A 39 13.07 4.15 3.53
C TRP A 39 12.79 5.56 4.04
N VAL A 40 11.60 6.09 3.76
CA VAL A 40 11.25 7.48 4.05
C VAL A 40 9.84 7.55 4.62
N ILE A 41 9.65 8.34 5.68
CA ILE A 41 8.33 8.73 6.19
C ILE A 41 8.25 10.26 6.15
N GLY A 42 7.26 10.80 5.44
CA GLY A 42 7.22 12.24 5.15
C GLY A 42 8.49 12.67 4.40
N ASP A 43 9.27 13.56 5.03
CA ASP A 43 10.55 14.09 4.54
C ASP A 43 11.76 13.53 5.29
N THR A 44 11.56 12.56 6.20
CA THR A 44 12.62 11.98 7.03
C THR A 44 13.10 10.65 6.45
N ASP A 45 14.42 10.54 6.26
CA ASP A 45 15.09 9.30 5.83
C ASP A 45 15.38 8.37 7.03
N TYR A 46 15.17 7.07 6.85
CA TYR A 46 15.33 6.02 7.87
C TYR A 46 16.29 4.91 7.41
N GLY A 47 17.28 5.29 6.60
CA GLY A 47 18.31 4.37 6.10
C GLY A 47 17.79 3.35 5.08
N SER A 48 18.65 2.39 4.74
CA SER A 48 18.43 1.42 3.65
C SER A 48 18.17 -0.01 4.11
N LYS A 49 18.39 -0.30 5.40
CA LYS A 49 18.30 -1.65 5.95
C LYS A 49 17.22 -1.72 7.01
N ILE A 50 16.25 -2.58 6.76
CA ILE A 50 15.22 -2.94 7.74
C ILE A 50 14.98 -4.44 7.65
N SER A 51 14.49 -5.01 8.74
CA SER A 51 13.78 -6.29 8.72
C SER A 51 12.36 -6.05 9.21
N MET A 52 11.41 -6.83 8.73
CA MET A 52 10.00 -6.63 9.02
C MET A 52 9.23 -7.92 9.21
N THR A 53 8.23 -7.84 10.09
CA THR A 53 7.10 -8.78 10.10
C THR A 53 6.02 -8.25 9.17
N ILE A 54 5.61 -9.01 8.17
CA ILE A 54 4.46 -8.69 7.32
C ILE A 54 3.21 -9.31 7.95
N LEU A 55 2.17 -8.50 8.15
CA LEU A 55 0.91 -8.91 8.77
C LEU A 55 -0.25 -9.01 7.78
N LYS A 56 -0.21 -8.23 6.70
CA LYS A 56 -1.18 -8.30 5.62
C LYS A 56 -0.53 -7.90 4.31
N PHE A 57 -0.91 -8.60 3.25
CA PHE A 57 -0.57 -8.27 1.88
C PHE A 57 -1.84 -8.22 1.05
N SER A 58 -1.96 -7.19 0.21
CA SER A 58 -3.08 -7.04 -0.72
C SER A 58 -2.57 -6.57 -2.08
N LYS A 59 -3.16 -7.08 -3.15
CA LYS A 59 -2.84 -6.68 -4.53
C LYS A 59 -3.80 -5.59 -4.98
N PHE A 60 -3.26 -4.59 -5.65
CA PHE A 60 -4.01 -3.46 -6.18
C PHE A 60 -3.61 -3.17 -7.62
N PHE A 61 -4.52 -2.61 -8.40
CA PHE A 61 -4.21 -2.03 -9.71
C PHE A 61 -4.71 -0.59 -9.78
N GLY A 62 -3.89 0.31 -10.32
CA GLY A 62 -4.27 1.69 -10.57
C GLY A 62 -3.13 2.68 -10.33
N ASN A 63 -3.49 3.86 -9.83
CA ASN A 63 -2.61 5.02 -9.75
C ASN A 63 -2.16 5.29 -8.32
N LEU A 64 -0.86 5.52 -8.13
CA LEU A 64 -0.30 5.96 -6.85
C LEU A 64 0.83 6.98 -7.10
N GLY A 65 0.66 8.19 -6.57
CA GLY A 65 1.52 9.32 -6.86
C GLY A 65 1.57 9.62 -8.36
N GLN A 66 2.78 9.67 -8.93
CA GLN A 66 3.02 9.90 -10.36
C GLN A 66 2.98 8.62 -11.22
N THR A 67 2.75 7.46 -10.60
CA THR A 67 2.70 6.18 -11.33
C THR A 67 1.28 5.87 -11.70
N ILE A 68 1.06 5.51 -12.97
CA ILE A 68 -0.26 5.34 -13.57
C ILE A 68 -0.44 3.88 -14.00
N ASN A 69 -1.66 3.35 -13.90
CA ASN A 69 -2.13 2.04 -14.38
C ASN A 69 -1.15 0.90 -14.13
N THR A 70 -0.74 0.74 -12.87
CA THR A 70 0.30 -0.21 -12.49
C THR A 70 -0.22 -1.18 -11.44
N LEU A 71 0.32 -2.41 -11.44
CA LEU A 71 0.11 -3.38 -10.37
C LEU A 71 0.95 -3.02 -9.14
N TRP A 72 0.29 -2.99 -8.00
CA TRP A 72 0.87 -2.69 -6.69
C TRP A 72 0.62 -3.82 -5.70
N GLY A 73 1.60 -4.07 -4.85
CA GLY A 73 1.43 -4.82 -3.61
C GLY A 73 1.44 -3.85 -2.44
N GLN A 74 0.37 -3.82 -1.66
CA GLN A 74 0.30 -3.14 -0.37
C GLN A 74 0.75 -4.11 0.71
N ILE A 75 1.73 -3.71 1.52
CA ILE A 75 2.28 -4.50 2.61
C ILE A 75 2.05 -3.73 3.92
N TRP A 76 1.33 -4.37 4.83
CA TRP A 76 1.22 -3.94 6.23
C TRP A 76 2.24 -4.67 7.07
N PHE A 77 3.07 -3.93 7.81
CA PHE A 77 4.21 -4.51 8.51
C PHE A 77 4.58 -3.78 9.79
N ILE A 78 5.39 -4.45 10.60
CA ILE A 78 6.08 -3.87 11.77
C ILE A 78 7.58 -4.03 11.53
N ALA A 79 8.34 -2.96 11.74
CA ALA A 79 9.79 -3.02 11.69
C ALA A 79 10.33 -3.78 12.91
N GLU A 80 11.22 -4.75 12.66
CA GLU A 80 11.94 -5.48 13.71
C GLU A 80 13.36 -4.95 13.90
N SER A 81 13.93 -4.33 12.87
CA SER A 81 15.25 -3.71 12.91
C SER A 81 15.31 -2.53 11.96
N GLY A 82 16.42 -1.80 12.03
CA GLY A 82 16.62 -0.56 11.30
C GLY A 82 16.05 0.64 12.04
N GLU A 83 16.00 1.77 11.36
CA GLU A 83 15.75 3.08 11.98
C GLU A 83 14.27 3.48 11.99
N LEU A 84 13.41 2.74 11.25
CA LEU A 84 11.97 2.98 11.27
C LEU A 84 11.38 2.88 12.69
N PRO A 85 10.23 3.52 12.97
CA PRO A 85 9.56 3.37 14.26
C PRO A 85 9.23 1.92 14.61
N HIS A 86 9.71 1.45 15.77
CA HIS A 86 9.45 0.09 16.26
C HIS A 86 8.11 -0.01 16.99
N GLY A 87 7.48 -1.18 16.89
CA GLY A 87 6.22 -1.48 17.57
C GLY A 87 5.05 -0.61 17.13
N VAL A 88 5.08 -0.14 15.88
CA VAL A 88 4.01 0.61 15.21
C VAL A 88 3.69 -0.10 13.90
N LEU A 89 2.41 -0.26 13.62
CA LEU A 89 1.95 -0.80 12.34
C LEU A 89 2.10 0.25 11.24
N MET A 90 2.78 -0.12 10.16
CA MET A 90 3.11 0.73 9.02
C MET A 90 2.66 0.07 7.72
N VAL A 91 2.55 0.88 6.67
CA VAL A 91 2.19 0.41 5.32
C VAL A 91 3.23 0.85 4.29
N THR A 92 3.57 -0.01 3.34
CA THR A 92 4.41 0.31 2.18
C THR A 92 3.79 -0.25 0.91
N TYR A 93 4.20 0.32 -0.22
CA TYR A 93 3.74 -0.07 -1.55
C TYR A 93 4.91 -0.51 -2.42
N ILE A 94 4.78 -1.67 -3.05
CA ILE A 94 5.79 -2.21 -3.96
C ILE A 94 5.19 -2.47 -5.34
N LYS A 95 5.99 -2.33 -6.39
CA LYS A 95 5.58 -2.54 -7.79
C LYS A 95 6.72 -3.09 -8.64
N GLY A 96 6.40 -3.52 -9.85
CA GLY A 96 7.39 -3.91 -10.86
C GLY A 96 8.36 -4.97 -10.34
N ARG A 97 9.67 -4.74 -10.49
CA ARG A 97 10.71 -5.69 -10.04
C ARG A 97 10.57 -6.08 -8.58
N SER A 98 10.34 -5.10 -7.70
CA SER A 98 10.19 -5.34 -6.26
C SER A 98 9.03 -6.28 -5.92
N LEU A 99 7.90 -6.12 -6.63
CA LEU A 99 6.71 -6.97 -6.46
C LEU A 99 6.93 -8.36 -7.04
N ASN A 100 7.56 -8.46 -8.21
CA ASN A 100 7.88 -9.74 -8.84
C ASN A 100 8.85 -10.57 -7.99
N ASP A 101 9.91 -9.93 -7.46
CA ASP A 101 10.85 -10.57 -6.55
C ASP A 101 10.18 -11.02 -5.25
N PHE A 102 9.26 -10.20 -4.69
CA PHE A 102 8.47 -10.57 -3.52
C PHE A 102 7.60 -11.82 -3.78
N ASN A 103 6.79 -11.82 -4.84
CA ASN A 103 5.92 -12.95 -5.15
C ASN A 103 6.71 -14.25 -5.42
N ARG A 104 7.87 -14.15 -6.09
CA ARG A 104 8.75 -15.30 -6.31
C ARG A 104 9.29 -15.86 -4.99
N LEU A 105 9.68 -14.99 -4.06
CA LEU A 105 10.11 -15.40 -2.73
C LEU A 105 8.98 -16.11 -1.97
N ILE A 106 7.78 -15.53 -1.96
CA ILE A 106 6.60 -16.13 -1.31
C ILE A 106 6.32 -17.53 -1.86
N ALA A 107 6.25 -17.69 -3.18
CA ALA A 107 6.03 -18.99 -3.82
C ALA A 107 7.13 -20.01 -3.46
N SER A 108 8.38 -19.56 -3.40
CA SER A 108 9.52 -20.41 -3.01
C SER A 108 9.49 -20.86 -1.56
N VAL A 109 8.97 -20.05 -0.64
CA VAL A 109 8.80 -20.42 0.78
C VAL A 109 7.62 -21.38 0.93
N GLN A 110 6.50 -21.08 0.28
CA GLN A 110 5.31 -21.94 0.29
C GLN A 110 5.57 -23.31 -0.34
N SER A 111 6.38 -23.40 -1.41
CA SER A 111 6.73 -24.69 -2.03
C SER A 111 7.52 -25.61 -1.11
N GLN A 112 8.10 -25.08 -0.03
CA GLN A 112 8.80 -25.86 1.01
C GLN A 112 7.84 -26.28 2.15
N GLY A 113 6.55 -25.95 2.06
CA GLY A 113 5.55 -26.25 3.10
C GLY A 113 5.58 -25.29 4.28
N VAL A 114 6.25 -24.14 4.14
CA VAL A 114 6.38 -23.13 5.20
C VAL A 114 5.40 -21.98 4.95
N GLU A 115 4.66 -21.57 5.98
CA GLU A 115 3.80 -20.37 5.95
C GLU A 115 4.68 -19.11 5.98
N PRO A 116 4.74 -18.29 4.91
CA PRO A 116 5.64 -17.14 4.84
C PRO A 116 5.44 -16.12 5.97
N ALA A 117 4.22 -15.98 6.48
CA ALA A 117 3.90 -15.07 7.59
C ALA A 117 4.64 -15.40 8.89
N THR A 118 5.18 -16.63 9.04
CA THR A 118 5.92 -17.05 10.23
C THR A 118 7.34 -16.51 10.31
N GLY A 119 7.92 -16.06 9.20
CA GLY A 119 9.30 -15.60 9.16
C GLY A 119 9.48 -14.10 9.30
N ILE A 120 10.69 -13.66 8.96
CA ILE A 120 11.11 -12.27 8.92
C ILE A 120 11.51 -11.94 7.49
N PHE A 121 10.97 -10.85 6.96
CA PHE A 121 11.29 -10.35 5.62
C PHE A 121 12.41 -9.32 5.69
N LEU A 122 13.39 -9.47 4.81
CA LEU A 122 14.55 -8.58 4.69
C LEU A 122 14.56 -7.98 3.27
N PRO A 123 13.93 -6.82 3.07
CA PRO A 123 14.07 -6.08 1.81
C PRO A 123 15.44 -5.41 1.71
N GLU A 124 16.05 -5.51 0.53
CA GLU A 124 17.35 -4.92 0.23
C GLU A 124 17.26 -4.05 -1.02
N PHE A 125 17.72 -2.80 -0.92
CA PHE A 125 17.83 -1.93 -2.08
C PHE A 125 18.97 -2.38 -2.99
N VAL A 126 18.61 -2.86 -4.19
CA VAL A 126 19.55 -3.24 -5.24
C VAL A 126 19.56 -2.15 -6.30
N LYS A 127 20.75 -1.62 -6.58
CA LYS A 127 20.95 -0.61 -7.62
C LYS A 127 20.90 -1.26 -9.01
N HIS A 128 20.19 -0.62 -9.92
CA HIS A 128 20.10 -0.96 -11.33
C HIS A 128 20.56 0.25 -12.14
N SER A 129 21.22 -0.05 -13.25
CA SER A 129 21.52 0.93 -14.29
C SER A 129 20.68 0.60 -15.51
N GLY A 130 20.10 1.63 -16.11
CA GLY A 130 19.27 1.52 -17.29
C GLY A 130 19.42 2.74 -18.17
N GLN A 131 18.55 2.84 -19.16
CA GLN A 131 18.51 3.94 -20.10
C GLN A 131 17.06 4.38 -20.27
N LYS A 132 16.82 5.69 -20.27
CA LYS A 132 15.49 6.27 -20.53
C LYS A 132 15.64 7.47 -21.48
N PRO A 133 14.80 7.59 -22.51
CA PRO A 133 14.75 8.81 -23.31
C PRO A 133 14.28 9.99 -22.45
N ASP A 134 14.95 11.13 -22.60
CA ASP A 134 14.47 12.39 -22.06
C ASP A 134 13.32 12.96 -22.90
N GLU A 135 12.83 14.14 -22.52
CA GLU A 135 11.70 14.82 -23.19
C GLU A 135 11.97 15.12 -24.67
N ASN A 136 13.23 15.13 -25.10
CA ASN A 136 13.65 15.35 -26.48
C ASN A 136 13.98 14.03 -27.22
N GLY A 137 13.69 12.88 -26.61
CA GLY A 137 13.98 11.56 -27.16
C GLY A 137 15.44 11.11 -27.03
N VAL A 138 16.30 11.88 -26.34
CA VAL A 138 17.71 11.54 -26.15
C VAL A 138 17.85 10.51 -25.03
N VAL A 139 18.41 9.36 -25.34
CA VAL A 139 18.61 8.27 -24.39
C VAL A 139 19.69 8.64 -23.37
N LYS A 140 19.29 8.82 -22.11
CA LYS A 140 20.22 9.08 -21.00
C LYS A 140 20.30 7.89 -20.05
N PRO A 141 21.50 7.61 -19.48
CA PRO A 141 21.64 6.61 -18.45
C PRO A 141 20.84 7.03 -17.21
N ILE A 142 20.12 6.08 -16.62
CA ILE A 142 19.41 6.26 -15.36
C ILE A 142 19.92 5.24 -14.36
N ASN A 143 20.01 5.66 -13.10
CA ASN A 143 20.24 4.76 -11.98
C ASN A 143 19.02 4.79 -11.09
N TYR A 144 18.56 3.61 -10.69
CA TYR A 144 17.43 3.47 -9.77
C TYR A 144 17.62 2.22 -8.93
N TYR A 145 16.89 2.13 -7.82
CA TYR A 145 16.90 1.01 -6.93
C TYR A 145 15.59 0.23 -7.04
N SER A 146 15.64 -1.07 -6.75
CA SER A 146 14.46 -1.88 -6.45
C SER A 146 14.70 -2.66 -5.16
N LEU A 147 13.64 -3.19 -4.58
CA LEU A 147 13.75 -4.07 -3.41
C LEU A 147 13.91 -5.50 -3.87
N LYS A 148 15.00 -6.14 -3.47
CA LYS A 148 15.15 -7.59 -3.50
C LYS A 148 14.79 -8.13 -2.13
N TRP A 149 13.98 -9.17 -2.10
CA TRP A 149 13.49 -9.72 -0.84
C TRP A 149 14.26 -10.97 -0.45
N ARG A 150 14.59 -11.07 0.84
CA ARG A 150 14.99 -12.32 1.49
C ARG A 150 14.01 -12.64 2.59
N TRP A 151 13.93 -13.92 2.93
CA TRP A 151 13.13 -14.44 4.02
C TRP A 151 14.03 -15.28 4.90
N GLN A 152 13.85 -15.18 6.21
CA GLN A 152 14.52 -16.05 7.17
C GLN A 152 13.52 -16.54 8.21
N GLU A 153 13.78 -17.73 8.73
CA GLU A 153 13.00 -18.29 9.81
C GLU A 153 13.16 -17.46 11.09
N ARG A 154 12.06 -17.36 11.83
CA ARG A 154 11.98 -16.58 13.05
C ARG A 154 12.37 -17.42 14.25
N THR A 155 13.15 -16.83 15.16
CA THR A 155 13.45 -17.41 16.47
C THR A 155 12.66 -16.75 17.60
N ASP A 156 12.36 -15.44 17.49
CA ASP A 156 11.56 -14.70 18.46
C ASP A 156 10.14 -14.40 17.95
N TRP A 157 9.16 -14.93 18.66
CA TRP A 157 7.73 -14.83 18.36
C TRP A 157 7.01 -13.67 19.06
N SER A 158 7.73 -12.87 19.86
CA SER A 158 7.15 -11.79 20.66
C SER A 158 6.30 -10.82 19.82
N ILE A 159 6.80 -10.38 18.66
CA ILE A 159 6.10 -9.45 17.77
C ILE A 159 4.83 -10.07 17.17
N ILE A 160 4.86 -11.34 16.79
CA ILE A 160 3.70 -12.05 16.24
C ILE A 160 2.61 -12.20 17.31
N HIS A 161 2.98 -12.56 18.54
CA HIS A 161 2.02 -12.66 19.64
C HIS A 161 1.39 -11.31 19.97
N GLN A 162 2.18 -10.24 19.98
CA GLN A 162 1.65 -8.88 20.17
C GLN A 162 0.73 -8.49 19.01
N ALA A 163 1.09 -8.81 17.77
CA ALA A 163 0.29 -8.49 16.58
C ALA A 163 -1.05 -9.23 16.62
N ALA A 164 -1.04 -10.53 16.92
CA ALA A 164 -2.25 -11.32 17.06
C ALA A 164 -3.16 -10.77 18.16
N ALA A 165 -2.61 -10.40 19.31
CA ALA A 165 -3.39 -9.84 20.42
C ALA A 165 -4.00 -8.46 20.12
N VAL A 166 -3.33 -7.63 19.31
CA VAL A 166 -3.84 -6.30 18.96
C VAL A 166 -4.83 -6.38 17.80
N LEU A 167 -4.58 -7.24 16.82
CA LEU A 167 -5.40 -7.40 15.62
C LEU A 167 -6.60 -8.33 15.81
N SER A 168 -6.72 -9.01 16.96
CA SER A 168 -7.96 -9.70 17.34
C SER A 168 -9.12 -8.75 17.63
N ASP A 169 -8.84 -7.47 17.88
CA ASP A 169 -9.86 -6.41 17.94
C ASP A 169 -10.25 -5.99 16.51
N GLU A 170 -11.53 -6.15 16.16
CA GLU A 170 -12.08 -5.80 14.85
C GLU A 170 -11.86 -4.32 14.48
N ASN A 171 -11.82 -3.42 15.46
CA ASN A 171 -11.53 -2.00 15.22
C ASN A 171 -10.09 -1.80 14.75
N ASN A 172 -9.14 -2.58 15.25
CA ASN A 172 -7.75 -2.52 14.81
C ASN A 172 -7.57 -3.24 13.47
N LEU A 173 -8.26 -4.36 13.27
CA LEU A 173 -8.21 -5.10 12.00
C LEU A 173 -8.77 -4.28 10.83
N SER A 174 -9.90 -3.58 11.05
CA SER A 174 -10.52 -2.72 10.04
C SER A 174 -9.66 -1.52 9.63
N ARG A 175 -8.71 -1.11 10.48
CA ARG A 175 -7.72 -0.05 10.17
C ARG A 175 -6.59 -0.54 9.26
N MET A 176 -6.49 -1.83 8.96
CA MET A 176 -5.49 -2.39 8.03
C MET A 176 -5.86 -2.15 6.55
N ILE A 177 -6.29 -0.94 6.23
CA ILE A 177 -6.53 -0.45 4.88
C ILE A 177 -6.13 1.02 4.80
N ASP A 178 -5.40 1.37 3.74
CA ASP A 178 -4.96 2.75 3.51
C ASP A 178 -5.87 3.38 2.49
N LEU A 179 -7.01 3.90 2.97
CA LEU A 179 -8.06 4.47 2.14
C LEU A 179 -7.56 5.60 1.27
N GLU A 180 -6.67 6.45 1.79
CA GLU A 180 -6.13 7.58 1.05
C GLU A 180 -5.13 7.11 -0.01
N GLY A 181 -4.20 6.24 0.38
CA GLY A 181 -3.23 5.64 -0.54
C GLY A 181 -3.90 4.85 -1.66
N THR A 182 -5.00 4.14 -1.38
CA THR A 182 -5.69 3.28 -2.35
C THR A 182 -6.85 3.95 -3.08
N ARG A 183 -7.12 5.26 -2.86
CA ARG A 183 -8.30 5.95 -3.43
C ARG A 183 -8.42 5.90 -4.96
N LYS A 184 -7.30 5.76 -5.68
CA LYS A 184 -7.24 5.63 -7.16
C LYS A 184 -6.80 4.24 -7.61
N MET A 185 -7.04 3.23 -6.79
CA MET A 185 -6.69 1.84 -7.06
C MET A 185 -7.86 0.91 -6.75
N VAL A 186 -7.91 -0.20 -7.46
CA VAL A 186 -8.87 -1.28 -7.23
C VAL A 186 -8.16 -2.45 -6.57
N CYS A 187 -8.73 -2.96 -5.47
CA CYS A 187 -8.22 -4.16 -4.80
C CYS A 187 -8.53 -5.40 -5.65
N LEU A 188 -7.54 -6.27 -5.81
CA LEU A 188 -7.61 -7.46 -6.67
C LEU A 188 -7.76 -8.76 -5.88
N ASP A 189 -7.73 -8.72 -4.55
CA ASP A 189 -7.65 -9.93 -3.71
C ASP A 189 -8.83 -10.88 -3.91
N ASN A 190 -10.00 -10.35 -4.27
CA ASN A 190 -11.23 -11.11 -4.47
C ASN A 190 -11.64 -11.25 -5.94
N LEU A 191 -10.76 -10.89 -6.88
CA LEU A 191 -11.05 -10.98 -8.31
C LEU A 191 -10.39 -12.22 -8.91
N SER A 192 -11.08 -12.84 -9.88
CA SER A 192 -10.49 -13.87 -10.73
C SER A 192 -9.42 -13.29 -11.66
N ALA A 193 -8.64 -14.18 -12.28
CA ALA A 193 -7.64 -13.79 -13.26
C ALA A 193 -8.28 -13.09 -14.49
N GLU A 194 -9.46 -13.55 -14.92
CA GLU A 194 -10.19 -12.99 -16.06
C GLU A 194 -10.74 -11.58 -15.76
N GLU A 195 -11.33 -11.40 -14.57
CA GLU A 195 -11.80 -10.08 -14.12
C GLU A 195 -10.64 -9.10 -13.97
N THR A 196 -9.52 -9.56 -13.41
CA THR A 196 -8.29 -8.74 -13.29
C THR A 196 -7.78 -8.32 -14.66
N ALA A 197 -7.68 -9.24 -15.62
CA ALA A 197 -7.23 -8.94 -16.98
C ALA A 197 -8.16 -7.94 -17.68
N SER A 198 -9.47 -8.14 -17.56
CA SER A 198 -10.48 -7.25 -18.14
C SER A 198 -10.37 -5.83 -17.58
N LEU A 199 -10.17 -5.70 -16.27
CA LEU A 199 -9.97 -4.41 -15.60
C LEU A 199 -8.71 -3.69 -16.08
N MET A 200 -7.60 -4.41 -16.22
CA MET A 200 -6.34 -3.85 -16.70
C MET A 200 -6.44 -3.34 -18.15
N VAL A 201 -7.16 -4.05 -19.02
CA VAL A 201 -7.42 -3.64 -20.41
C VAL A 201 -8.28 -2.37 -20.45
N ALA A 202 -9.36 -2.32 -19.67
CA ALA A 202 -10.27 -1.17 -19.64
C ALA A 202 -9.55 0.15 -19.25
N HIS A 203 -8.65 0.09 -18.26
CA HIS A 203 -7.85 1.23 -17.82
C HIS A 203 -6.80 1.70 -18.85
N THR A 204 -6.28 0.78 -19.68
CA THR A 204 -5.35 1.14 -20.75
C THR A 204 -6.07 1.89 -21.88
N ASN A 205 -7.34 1.55 -22.12
CA ASN A 205 -8.17 2.15 -23.17
C ASN A 205 -8.77 3.51 -22.75
N SER A 206 -9.06 3.73 -21.46
CA SER A 206 -9.62 5.00 -20.97
C SER A 206 -8.64 6.18 -21.13
N ASP A 207 -7.34 5.94 -20.97
CA ASP A 207 -6.32 6.98 -21.12
C ASP A 207 -6.07 7.36 -22.59
N GLN A 208 -6.33 6.45 -23.54
CA GLN A 208 -6.28 6.76 -24.97
C GLN A 208 -7.49 7.60 -25.42
N ASN A 209 -8.67 7.35 -24.86
CA ASN A 209 -9.89 8.09 -25.20
C ASN A 209 -10.02 9.43 -24.47
N SER A 210 -9.31 9.63 -23.34
CA SER A 210 -9.25 10.93 -22.66
C SER A 210 -8.56 12.02 -23.49
N SER A 211 -7.74 11.66 -24.48
CA SER A 211 -7.06 12.62 -25.36
C SER A 211 -7.88 13.04 -26.60
N LEU A 212 -9.07 12.46 -26.79
CA LEU A 212 -9.95 12.73 -27.95
C LEU A 212 -11.26 13.46 -27.58
N LEU A 213 -11.49 13.79 -26.31
CA LEU A 213 -12.71 14.49 -25.87
C LEU A 213 -12.58 16.02 -25.80
N SER A 214 -11.55 16.62 -26.37
CA SER A 214 -11.55 18.05 -26.70
C SER A 214 -12.14 18.29 -28.09
N VAL A 215 -13.42 17.95 -28.29
CA VAL A 215 -14.16 18.33 -29.49
C VAL A 215 -15.50 18.95 -29.06
N ASN A 216 -15.51 20.29 -29.11
CA ASN A 216 -16.64 21.19 -29.32
C ASN A 216 -17.94 20.93 -28.56
N VAL A 217 -18.10 21.60 -27.41
CA VAL A 217 -19.42 21.97 -26.90
C VAL A 217 -19.91 23.16 -27.72
N SER A 218 -20.55 22.85 -28.84
CA SER A 218 -21.42 23.76 -29.56
C SER A 218 -22.53 22.90 -30.13
N ASP A 219 -23.55 22.60 -29.31
CA ASP A 219 -24.91 22.67 -29.80
C ASP A 219 -25.90 22.65 -28.64
N ASP A 220 -26.59 23.78 -28.59
CA ASP A 220 -27.69 24.16 -27.77
C ASP A 220 -28.91 23.33 -28.19
N LYS A 221 -29.41 22.42 -27.35
CA LYS A 221 -30.76 21.88 -27.47
C LYS A 221 -31.36 21.60 -26.10
N ALA A 222 -32.26 22.51 -25.75
CA ALA A 222 -33.14 22.51 -24.60
C ALA A 222 -33.90 21.18 -24.42
N LEU A 223 -34.05 20.79 -23.16
CA LEU A 223 -34.98 19.77 -22.68
C LEU A 223 -36.43 20.17 -22.98
N PRO A 224 -37.30 19.25 -23.47
CA PRO A 224 -38.73 19.48 -23.43
C PRO A 224 -39.27 19.12 -22.02
N GLN A 225 -40.09 20.02 -21.48
CA GLN A 225 -40.87 19.84 -20.25
C GLN A 225 -42.17 19.05 -20.51
N GLY A 226 -42.51 18.17 -19.56
CA GLY A 226 -43.86 17.98 -19.00
C GLY A 226 -44.91 17.21 -19.80
N ASN A 227 -45.43 16.12 -19.22
CA ASN A 227 -46.81 16.13 -18.72
C ASN A 227 -47.13 14.96 -17.77
N GLU A 228 -47.67 15.31 -16.61
CA GLU A 228 -48.43 14.44 -15.71
C GLU A 228 -49.77 14.07 -16.35
N SER A 229 -50.22 12.82 -16.18
CA SER A 229 -51.64 12.42 -15.98
C SER A 229 -51.84 10.94 -16.32
N LEU A 230 -52.19 10.15 -15.29
CA LEU A 230 -53.31 9.16 -15.24
C LEU A 230 -52.98 7.99 -14.30
N ALA A 231 -53.28 8.21 -13.03
CA ALA A 231 -53.73 7.16 -12.14
C ALA A 231 -55.12 6.69 -12.58
N ALA A 232 -55.29 5.39 -12.83
CA ALA A 232 -56.51 4.57 -12.64
C ALA A 232 -56.50 3.38 -13.62
N ALA A 233 -56.20 2.17 -13.12
CA ALA A 233 -56.79 0.91 -13.60
C ALA A 233 -56.12 -0.30 -12.90
N LEU A 234 -56.43 -0.52 -11.61
CA LEU A 234 -56.27 -1.84 -10.98
C LEU A 234 -57.38 -2.01 -9.93
N SER A 235 -58.60 -2.24 -10.40
CA SER A 235 -59.68 -2.83 -9.60
C SER A 235 -60.74 -3.40 -10.55
N SER A 236 -60.53 -4.64 -10.96
CA SER A 236 -61.56 -5.57 -11.43
C SER A 236 -61.01 -6.99 -11.33
#